data_AF-A0A7S2DB96-F1
#
_entry.id   AF-A0A7S2DB96-F1
#
_cell.length_a   1.000
_cell.length_b   1.000
_cell.length_c   1.000
_cell.angle_alpha   90.00
_cell.angle_beta   90.00
_cell.angle_gamma   90.00
#
_symmetry.space_group_name_H-M   'P 1'
#
loop_
_entity.id
_entity.type
_entity.pdbx_description
1 polymer ?
#
loop_
_entity_poly.entity_id
_entity_poly.type
_entity_poly.pdbx_seq_one_letter_code
_entity_poly.pdbx_strand_id
1 'polypeptide(L)'
;EEAGGLLAEADACTVLRLSLKVLTNMASLGVKDSDGDDEEEWGSDDEQRMEDLAVGQNDCSQQPMIDVEARLLIQSCLEEGCVFAELMALLSRLCPPSSLNIVETHTRQDCRDLYDLRSLACTCIMACIPSGESTTLTHFNALAQLGRLGFEESTQATQSATAKPEDHVAYDWLTLLTEALGRLAKADPNLNPMSADQSALEFLVLVASTGVAVDDLRLNAVEALGTICTHANIPHAAADLAAMETLLRPLLAALEDRSALVQARALDSLMDVFAAEDRDQLFLKHECHRKVAAAVVGLKARLRVQKERTPLGREAVAHLREVALNGVRFLKYKERNCVQHDVVP
;
A
#
# COMPACT_ATOMS: atom_id res chain seq x y z
N GLU A 1 -20.68 4.39 -40.24
CA GLU A 1 -21.16 3.82 -38.98
C GLU A 1 -20.00 3.44 -38.05
N GLU A 2 -18.95 2.74 -38.51
CA GLU A 2 -17.76 2.42 -37.68
C GLU A 2 -17.01 3.65 -37.11
N ALA A 3 -16.85 4.74 -37.89
CA ALA A 3 -16.23 5.97 -37.38
C ALA A 3 -17.08 6.70 -36.33
N GLY A 4 -18.40 6.50 -36.34
CA GLY A 4 -19.31 7.06 -35.34
C GLY A 4 -19.31 6.29 -34.02
N GLY A 5 -19.02 4.97 -34.07
CA GLY A 5 -18.81 4.14 -32.87
C GLY A 5 -17.52 4.50 -32.13
N LEU A 6 -16.41 4.64 -32.87
CA LEU A 6 -15.11 5.02 -32.28
C LEU A 6 -15.11 6.43 -31.65
N LEU A 7 -15.83 7.39 -32.24
CA LEU A 7 -16.01 8.72 -31.66
C LEU A 7 -16.88 8.69 -30.41
N ALA A 8 -17.95 7.88 -30.37
CA ALA A 8 -18.79 7.72 -29.20
C ALA A 8 -18.06 7.01 -28.04
N GLU A 9 -17.21 6.05 -28.34
CA GLU A 9 -16.35 5.37 -27.35
C GLU A 9 -15.24 6.30 -26.82
N ALA A 10 -14.62 7.11 -27.67
CA ALA A 10 -13.64 8.13 -27.27
C ALA A 10 -14.27 9.23 -26.40
N ASP A 11 -15.48 9.68 -26.73
CA ASP A 11 -16.24 10.64 -25.93
C ASP A 11 -16.65 10.03 -24.58
N ALA A 12 -17.08 8.77 -24.55
CA ALA A 12 -17.42 8.05 -23.31
C ALA A 12 -16.20 7.88 -22.39
N CYS A 13 -15.04 7.50 -22.93
CA CYS A 13 -13.79 7.43 -22.18
C CYS A 13 -13.37 8.79 -21.61
N THR A 14 -13.56 9.86 -22.37
CA THR A 14 -13.26 11.23 -21.93
C THR A 14 -14.19 11.67 -20.80
N VAL A 15 -15.48 11.42 -20.94
CA VAL A 15 -16.48 11.71 -19.89
C VAL A 15 -16.16 10.91 -18.62
N LEU A 16 -15.87 9.61 -18.73
CA LEU A 16 -15.54 8.78 -17.59
C LEU A 16 -14.25 9.25 -16.88
N ARG A 17 -13.20 9.59 -17.64
CA ARG A 17 -11.96 10.18 -17.10
C ARG A 17 -12.22 11.47 -16.34
N LEU A 18 -13.05 12.36 -16.89
CA LEU A 18 -13.40 13.62 -16.23
C LEU A 18 -14.21 13.37 -14.96
N SER A 19 -15.21 12.49 -15.00
CA SER A 19 -16.02 12.11 -13.85
C SER A 19 -15.18 11.53 -12.72
N LEU A 20 -14.26 10.62 -13.01
CA LEU A 20 -13.34 10.05 -12.01
C LEU A 20 -12.43 11.13 -11.42
N LYS A 21 -11.87 12.02 -12.23
CA LYS A 21 -11.04 13.13 -11.71
C LYS A 21 -11.81 14.07 -10.79
N VAL A 22 -13.06 14.39 -11.15
CA VAL A 22 -13.94 15.21 -10.30
C VAL A 22 -14.25 14.47 -9.00
N LEU A 23 -14.57 13.17 -9.05
CA LEU A 23 -14.81 12.34 -7.87
C LEU A 23 -13.59 12.27 -6.95
N THR A 24 -12.38 12.04 -7.49
CA THR A 24 -11.14 12.06 -6.70
C THR A 24 -10.96 13.38 -5.97
N ASN A 25 -11.12 14.51 -6.68
CA ASN A 25 -11.00 15.83 -6.08
C ASN A 25 -12.09 16.06 -5.02
N MET A 26 -13.31 15.58 -5.23
CA MET A 26 -14.39 15.68 -4.24
C MET A 26 -14.09 14.85 -2.98
N ALA A 27 -13.63 13.61 -3.16
CA ALA A 27 -13.29 12.73 -2.04
C ALA A 27 -12.07 13.22 -1.25
N SER A 28 -11.05 13.80 -1.90
CA SER A 28 -9.89 14.35 -1.21
C SER A 28 -10.21 15.61 -0.39
N LEU A 29 -11.26 16.36 -0.72
CA LEU A 29 -11.68 17.54 0.05
C LEU A 29 -12.34 17.20 1.39
N GLY A 30 -12.84 15.97 1.54
CA GLY A 30 -13.42 15.45 2.79
C GLY A 30 -12.37 14.89 3.76
N VAL A 31 -11.15 14.65 3.28
CA VAL A 31 -10.02 14.32 4.14
C VAL A 31 -9.63 15.60 4.85
N LYS A 32 -9.95 15.70 6.15
CA LYS A 32 -9.36 16.72 7.00
C LYS A 32 -7.85 16.49 6.96
N ASP A 33 -7.12 17.34 6.26
CA ASP A 33 -5.70 17.55 6.55
C ASP A 33 -5.65 18.08 7.99
N SER A 34 -5.57 17.17 8.97
CA SER A 34 -5.13 17.50 10.32
C SER A 34 -3.62 17.60 10.41
N ASP A 35 -2.91 17.44 9.29
CA ASP A 35 -1.47 17.51 9.23
C ASP A 35 -1.08 18.93 8.77
N GLY A 36 -1.42 19.90 9.62
CA GLY A 36 -0.53 21.05 9.80
C GLY A 36 0.62 20.59 10.68
N ASP A 37 1.46 19.70 10.14
CA ASP A 37 2.71 19.30 10.77
C ASP A 37 3.80 20.17 10.12
N ASP A 38 4.26 21.14 10.88
CA ASP A 38 5.31 22.07 10.49
C ASP A 38 6.57 21.28 10.10
N GLU A 39 6.88 21.24 8.81
CA GLU A 39 8.18 20.78 8.32
C GLU A 39 9.26 21.80 8.73
N GLU A 40 9.72 21.74 9.97
CA GLU A 40 10.95 22.40 10.40
C GLU A 40 12.15 21.45 10.39
N GLU A 41 13.14 21.89 9.63
CA GLU A 41 14.42 21.30 9.31
C GLU A 41 15.31 21.11 10.56
N TRP A 42 15.25 19.94 11.20
CA TRP A 42 16.17 19.60 12.29
C TRP A 42 17.53 19.12 11.77
N GLY A 43 18.33 20.09 11.32
CA GLY A 43 19.77 19.95 11.08
C GLY A 43 20.59 20.63 12.18
N SER A 44 21.00 19.83 13.18
CA SER A 44 22.09 20.05 14.16
C SER A 44 21.94 21.09 15.28
N ASP A 45 21.82 20.57 16.52
CA ASP A 45 22.69 20.85 17.68
C ASP A 45 23.04 22.33 17.99
N ASP A 46 22.07 23.12 18.49
CA ASP A 46 22.33 24.35 19.28
C ASP A 46 21.03 24.83 20.01
N GLU A 47 20.77 24.28 21.19
CA GLU A 47 19.56 24.46 22.03
C GLU A 47 19.32 25.87 22.64
N GLN A 48 20.06 26.92 22.29
CA GLN A 48 20.02 28.19 23.05
C GLN A 48 19.72 29.47 22.24
N ARG A 49 19.31 29.38 20.98
CA ARG A 49 19.04 30.57 20.13
C ARG A 49 17.66 30.61 19.48
N MET A 50 16.71 29.86 20.05
CA MET A 50 15.41 29.58 19.43
C MET A 50 14.22 30.18 20.20
N GLU A 51 14.40 31.27 20.94
CA GLU A 51 13.27 32.03 21.51
C GLU A 51 13.02 33.37 20.81
N ASP A 52 13.98 33.89 20.02
CA ASP A 52 13.90 35.26 19.48
C ASP A 52 13.36 35.39 18.04
N LEU A 53 12.91 34.29 17.40
CA LEU A 53 12.42 34.33 16.00
C LEU A 53 10.93 33.97 15.83
N ALA A 54 10.18 33.78 16.92
CA ALA A 54 8.75 33.45 16.88
C ALA A 54 7.80 34.61 16.51
N VAL A 55 8.31 35.74 16.00
CA VAL A 55 7.49 36.91 15.65
C VAL A 55 7.72 37.31 14.20
N GLY A 56 7.15 36.51 13.29
CA GLY A 56 6.78 37.01 11.97
C GLY A 56 6.96 36.00 10.85
N GLN A 57 5.84 35.37 10.45
CA GLN A 57 5.35 35.46 9.08
C GLN A 57 4.03 34.68 8.95
N ASN A 58 2.92 35.43 9.00
CA ASN A 58 1.68 35.07 8.32
C ASN A 58 1.94 35.26 6.82
N ASP A 59 1.77 34.23 6.00
CA ASP A 59 1.10 34.38 4.71
C ASP A 59 0.62 33.03 4.16
N CYS A 60 -0.71 32.92 4.08
CA CYS A 60 -1.50 31.74 3.78
C CYS A 60 -1.54 31.49 2.27
N SER A 61 -1.13 30.30 1.81
CA SER A 61 -1.38 29.82 0.45
C SER A 61 -2.88 29.56 0.26
N GLN A 62 -3.47 30.26 -0.70
CA GLN A 62 -4.90 30.17 -1.02
C GLN A 62 -5.19 28.87 -1.79
N GLN A 63 -5.70 27.85 -1.12
CA GLN A 63 -6.52 26.83 -1.76
C GLN A 63 -7.92 27.42 -2.07
N PRO A 64 -8.55 27.04 -3.20
CA PRO A 64 -9.92 27.46 -3.48
C PRO A 64 -10.85 26.92 -2.37
N MET A 65 -11.40 27.83 -1.56
CA MET A 65 -12.41 27.47 -0.57
C MET A 65 -13.67 26.99 -1.29
N ILE A 66 -13.84 25.67 -1.33
CA ILE A 66 -15.13 25.07 -1.66
C ILE A 66 -16.07 25.34 -0.50
N ASP A 67 -17.27 25.78 -0.85
CA ASP A 67 -18.32 26.14 0.09
C ASP A 67 -18.60 25.00 1.08
N VAL A 68 -18.86 25.36 2.34
CA VAL A 68 -19.05 24.41 3.45
C VAL A 68 -20.24 23.50 3.18
N GLU A 69 -21.30 24.02 2.56
CA GLU A 69 -22.48 23.25 2.17
C GLU A 69 -22.16 22.22 1.07
N ALA A 70 -21.32 22.58 0.11
CA ALA A 70 -20.86 21.65 -0.93
C ALA A 70 -19.98 20.54 -0.33
N ARG A 71 -19.11 20.86 0.63
CA ARG A 71 -18.31 19.87 1.36
C ARG A 71 -19.17 18.89 2.14
N LEU A 72 -20.19 19.39 2.86
CA LEU A 72 -21.12 18.54 3.61
C LEU A 72 -21.97 17.65 2.70
N LEU A 73 -22.40 18.15 1.54
CA LEU A 73 -23.13 17.35 0.56
C LEU A 73 -22.24 16.26 -0.05
N ILE A 74 -21.00 16.60 -0.42
CA ILE A 74 -20.01 15.64 -0.93
C ILE A 74 -19.73 14.57 0.12
N GLN A 75 -19.52 14.98 1.37
CA GLN A 75 -19.29 14.08 2.48
C GLN A 75 -20.51 13.16 2.71
N SER A 76 -21.73 13.69 2.66
CA SER A 76 -22.96 12.90 2.75
C SER A 76 -23.09 11.87 1.61
N CYS A 77 -22.72 12.22 0.38
CA CYS A 77 -22.74 11.28 -0.75
C CYS A 77 -21.68 10.18 -0.63
N LEU A 78 -20.53 10.48 -0.02
CA LEU A 78 -19.47 9.51 0.26
C LEU A 78 -19.85 8.61 1.45
N GLU A 79 -20.47 9.17 2.50
CA GLU A 79 -20.92 8.45 3.69
C GLU A 79 -22.08 7.48 3.42
N GLU A 80 -22.95 7.78 2.43
CA GLU A 80 -24.03 6.88 2.00
C GLU A 80 -23.55 5.63 1.24
N GLY A 81 -22.25 5.51 0.97
CA GLY A 81 -21.59 4.34 0.39
C GLY A 81 -21.97 3.93 -1.04
N CYS A 82 -22.84 4.71 -1.66
CA CYS A 82 -23.25 4.50 -3.05
C CYS A 82 -22.07 4.73 -4.02
N VAL A 83 -21.20 5.69 -3.71
CA VAL A 83 -20.05 6.04 -4.57
C VAL A 83 -19.02 4.91 -4.58
N PHE A 84 -18.69 4.33 -3.42
CA PHE A 84 -17.72 3.24 -3.34
C PHE A 84 -18.22 1.98 -4.05
N ALA A 85 -19.48 1.61 -3.85
CA ALA A 85 -20.08 0.46 -4.53
C ALA A 85 -20.07 0.61 -6.06
N GLU A 86 -20.40 1.80 -6.57
CA GLU A 86 -20.35 2.09 -8.01
C GLU A 86 -18.92 2.12 -8.56
N LEU A 87 -17.94 2.63 -7.81
CA LEU A 87 -16.53 2.58 -8.19
C LEU A 87 -16.01 1.14 -8.25
N MET A 88 -16.39 0.30 -7.29
CA MET A 88 -16.06 -1.13 -7.28
C MET A 88 -16.71 -1.86 -8.46
N ALA A 89 -17.96 -1.55 -8.79
CA ALA A 89 -18.66 -2.10 -9.94
C ALA A 89 -18.01 -1.65 -11.26
N LEU A 90 -17.63 -0.37 -11.36
CA LEU A 90 -16.91 0.16 -12.50
C LEU A 90 -15.56 -0.53 -12.68
N LEU A 91 -14.75 -0.62 -11.63
CA LEU A 91 -13.43 -1.28 -11.69
C LEU A 91 -13.58 -2.74 -12.13
N SER A 92 -14.60 -3.43 -11.62
CA SER A 92 -14.91 -4.81 -12.00
C SER A 92 -15.28 -4.96 -13.47
N ARG A 93 -15.94 -3.95 -14.09
CA ARG A 93 -16.24 -3.91 -15.53
C ARG A 93 -15.02 -3.56 -16.39
N LEU A 94 -14.09 -2.79 -15.84
CA LEU A 94 -12.83 -2.43 -16.50
C LEU A 94 -11.80 -3.58 -16.48
N CYS A 95 -11.97 -4.56 -15.59
CA CYS A 95 -11.18 -5.78 -15.56
C CYS A 95 -11.81 -6.87 -16.45
N PRO A 96 -11.07 -7.47 -17.39
CA PRO A 96 -11.57 -8.54 -18.23
C PRO A 96 -11.81 -9.81 -17.40
N PRO A 97 -12.71 -10.69 -17.84
CA PRO A 97 -12.77 -12.03 -17.29
C PRO A 97 -11.46 -12.77 -17.60
N SER A 98 -11.04 -13.68 -16.72
CA SER A 98 -9.75 -14.41 -16.77
C SER A 98 -9.44 -15.13 -18.10
N SER A 99 -10.42 -15.29 -18.98
CA SER A 99 -10.32 -15.94 -20.28
C SER A 99 -9.98 -15.00 -21.45
N LEU A 100 -9.94 -13.68 -21.24
CA LEU A 100 -9.73 -12.68 -22.28
C LEU A 100 -8.37 -12.00 -22.13
N ASN A 101 -7.45 -12.29 -23.05
CA ASN A 101 -6.19 -11.58 -23.15
C ASN A 101 -6.42 -10.22 -23.85
N ILE A 102 -6.50 -9.14 -23.07
CA ILE A 102 -6.71 -7.78 -23.60
C ILE A 102 -5.57 -7.40 -24.56
N VAL A 103 -4.34 -7.81 -24.23
CA VAL A 103 -3.14 -7.50 -25.03
C VAL A 103 -3.20 -8.12 -26.42
N GLU A 104 -3.92 -9.22 -26.60
CA GLU A 104 -4.09 -9.88 -27.90
C GLU A 104 -5.26 -9.32 -28.72
N THR A 105 -6.24 -8.70 -28.07
CA THR A 105 -7.53 -8.36 -28.68
C THR A 105 -7.73 -6.87 -28.92
N HIS A 106 -6.94 -6.00 -28.28
CA HIS A 106 -7.12 -4.56 -28.31
C HIS A 106 -5.91 -3.83 -28.91
N THR A 107 -6.10 -2.60 -29.38
CA THR A 107 -4.97 -1.77 -29.81
C THR A 107 -4.16 -1.34 -28.59
N ARG A 108 -2.90 -0.99 -28.82
CA ARG A 108 -2.00 -0.50 -27.77
C ARG A 108 -2.54 0.75 -27.04
N GLN A 109 -3.24 1.62 -27.78
CA GLN A 109 -3.83 2.82 -27.21
C GLN A 109 -5.03 2.48 -26.31
N ASP A 110 -5.86 1.52 -26.72
CA ASP A 110 -7.01 1.06 -25.93
C ASP A 110 -6.54 0.45 -24.60
N CYS A 111 -5.49 -0.38 -24.62
CA CYS A 111 -4.91 -0.96 -23.41
C CYS A 111 -4.44 0.13 -22.44
N ARG A 112 -3.79 1.18 -22.96
CA ARG A 112 -3.32 2.31 -22.15
C ARG A 112 -4.49 3.09 -21.54
N ASP A 113 -5.51 3.37 -22.35
CA ASP A 113 -6.69 4.09 -21.88
C ASP A 113 -7.44 3.30 -20.79
N LEU A 114 -7.49 1.96 -20.92
CA LEU A 114 -8.04 1.06 -19.89
C LEU A 114 -7.21 1.09 -18.59
N TYR A 115 -5.87 1.00 -18.67
CA TYR A 115 -5.03 1.08 -17.46
C TYR A 115 -5.12 2.43 -16.76
N ASP A 116 -5.22 3.53 -17.52
CA ASP A 116 -5.44 4.86 -16.96
C ASP A 116 -6.79 4.94 -16.22
N LEU A 117 -7.85 4.39 -16.81
CA LEU A 117 -9.18 4.35 -16.20
C LEU A 117 -9.20 3.50 -14.93
N ARG A 118 -8.53 2.34 -14.93
CA ARG A 118 -8.36 1.51 -13.73
C ARG A 118 -7.60 2.25 -12.64
N SER A 119 -6.51 2.93 -12.99
CA SER A 119 -5.72 3.73 -12.05
C SER A 119 -6.57 4.82 -11.41
N LEU A 120 -7.30 5.58 -12.22
CA LEU A 120 -8.21 6.63 -11.72
C LEU A 120 -9.31 6.08 -10.81
N ALA A 121 -9.89 4.92 -11.15
CA ALA A 121 -10.88 4.25 -10.30
C ALA A 121 -10.26 3.82 -8.96
N CYS A 122 -9.06 3.23 -8.96
CA CYS A 122 -8.34 2.89 -7.73
C CYS A 122 -8.04 4.13 -6.87
N THR A 123 -7.63 5.25 -7.49
CA THR A 123 -7.42 6.52 -6.77
C THR A 123 -8.71 7.02 -6.11
N CYS A 124 -9.85 6.96 -6.83
CA CYS A 124 -11.15 7.33 -6.27
C CYS A 124 -11.50 6.44 -5.07
N ILE A 125 -11.34 5.11 -5.22
CA ILE A 125 -11.60 4.14 -4.15
C ILE A 125 -10.76 4.47 -2.92
N MET A 126 -9.45 4.72 -3.08
CA MET A 126 -8.57 5.08 -1.96
C MET A 126 -9.00 6.36 -1.24
N ALA A 127 -9.52 7.34 -1.98
CA ALA A 127 -10.02 8.58 -1.39
C ALA A 127 -11.35 8.39 -0.63
N CYS A 128 -12.11 7.33 -0.92
CA CYS A 128 -13.35 6.98 -0.23
C CYS A 128 -13.12 6.10 1.03
N ILE A 129 -11.93 5.52 1.22
CA ILE A 129 -11.65 4.67 2.40
C ILE A 129 -11.66 5.47 3.72
N PRO A 130 -11.07 6.68 3.83
CA PRO A 130 -11.05 7.44 5.08
C PRO A 130 -12.41 8.01 5.51
N SER A 131 -13.41 8.08 4.62
CA SER A 131 -14.68 8.80 4.84
C SER A 131 -15.68 8.13 5.79
N GLY A 132 -15.24 7.19 6.64
CA GLY A 132 -16.10 6.56 7.66
C GLY A 132 -17.16 5.60 7.10
N GLU A 133 -17.03 5.23 5.83
CA GLU A 133 -17.87 4.22 5.22
C GLU A 133 -17.59 2.85 5.84
N SER A 134 -18.63 2.03 6.00
CA SER A 134 -18.53 0.63 6.43
C SER A 134 -17.72 -0.17 5.41
N THR A 135 -16.39 -0.17 5.55
CA THR A 135 -15.51 -1.03 4.79
C THR A 135 -15.76 -2.47 5.21
N THR A 136 -16.20 -3.30 4.26
CA THR A 136 -16.57 -4.69 4.56
C THR A 136 -15.50 -5.65 4.08
N LEU A 137 -15.51 -6.85 4.65
CA LEU A 137 -14.71 -7.98 4.14
C LEU A 137 -15.04 -8.29 2.67
N THR A 138 -16.28 -8.04 2.24
CA THR A 138 -16.70 -8.17 0.85
C THR A 138 -15.96 -7.20 -0.07
N HIS A 139 -15.77 -5.95 0.35
CA HIS A 139 -14.99 -4.97 -0.41
C HIS A 139 -13.52 -5.37 -0.52
N PHE A 140 -12.95 -5.85 0.59
CA PHE A 140 -11.58 -6.36 0.63
C PHE A 140 -11.41 -7.56 -0.33
N ASN A 141 -12.28 -8.57 -0.25
CA ASN A 141 -12.23 -9.75 -1.11
C ASN A 141 -12.39 -9.39 -2.59
N ALA A 142 -13.30 -8.47 -2.92
CA ALA A 142 -13.53 -8.02 -4.28
C ALA A 142 -12.28 -7.31 -4.86
N LEU A 143 -11.68 -6.38 -4.12
CA LEU A 143 -10.44 -5.72 -4.57
C LEU A 143 -9.30 -6.71 -4.75
N ALA A 144 -9.12 -7.63 -3.81
CA ALA A 144 -8.05 -8.62 -3.88
C ALA A 144 -8.23 -9.58 -5.07
N GLN A 145 -9.47 -9.97 -5.39
CA GLN A 145 -9.78 -10.75 -6.58
C GLN A 145 -9.44 -9.99 -7.86
N LEU A 146 -9.79 -8.70 -7.95
CA LEU A 146 -9.44 -7.86 -9.09
C LEU A 146 -7.92 -7.69 -9.23
N GLY A 147 -7.22 -7.52 -8.11
CA GLY A 147 -5.76 -7.47 -8.05
C GLY A 147 -5.13 -8.75 -8.58
N ARG A 148 -5.65 -9.92 -8.20
CA ARG A 148 -5.19 -11.22 -8.70
C ARG A 148 -5.33 -11.31 -10.22
N LEU A 149 -6.53 -11.03 -10.74
CA LEU A 149 -6.79 -11.07 -12.18
C LEU A 149 -5.89 -10.12 -12.95
N GLY A 150 -5.73 -8.91 -12.43
CA GLY A 150 -4.85 -7.90 -13.00
C GLY A 150 -3.37 -8.29 -12.99
N PHE A 151 -2.93 -8.96 -11.94
CA PHE A 151 -1.55 -9.43 -11.82
C PHE A 151 -1.27 -10.60 -12.76
N GLU A 152 -2.23 -11.52 -12.92
CA GLU A 152 -2.16 -12.58 -13.93
C GLU A 152 -2.07 -11.97 -15.35
N GLU A 153 -2.93 -11.00 -15.68
CA GLU A 153 -2.90 -10.25 -16.94
C GLU A 153 -1.55 -9.55 -17.16
N SER A 154 -1.07 -8.80 -16.17
CA SER A 154 0.19 -8.03 -16.27
C SER A 154 1.42 -8.93 -16.36
N THR A 155 1.42 -10.06 -15.66
CA THR A 155 2.50 -11.04 -15.72
C THR A 155 2.56 -11.71 -17.09
N GLN A 156 1.42 -12.10 -17.65
CA GLN A 156 1.34 -12.67 -19.00
C GLN A 156 1.82 -11.67 -20.06
N ALA A 157 1.40 -10.40 -19.95
CA ALA A 157 1.84 -9.33 -20.84
C ALA A 157 3.38 -9.18 -20.80
N THR A 158 3.97 -9.18 -19.60
CA THR A 158 5.41 -9.01 -19.39
C THR A 158 6.24 -10.21 -19.88
N GLN A 159 5.67 -11.43 -19.86
CA GLN A 159 6.34 -12.65 -20.31
C GLN A 159 6.32 -12.83 -21.84
N SER A 160 5.55 -12.03 -22.57
CA SER A 160 5.56 -12.03 -24.03
C SER A 160 6.92 -11.59 -24.57
N ALA A 161 7.43 -12.27 -25.61
CA ALA A 161 8.72 -11.98 -26.25
C ALA A 161 8.82 -10.56 -26.88
N THR A 162 7.77 -9.76 -26.76
CA THR A 162 7.64 -8.40 -27.31
C THR A 162 7.53 -7.32 -26.23
N ALA A 163 7.81 -7.66 -24.96
CA ALA A 163 7.61 -6.76 -23.83
C ALA A 163 8.36 -5.42 -24.00
N LYS A 164 7.65 -4.32 -23.73
CA LYS A 164 8.10 -2.93 -23.87
C LYS A 164 8.00 -2.19 -22.52
N PRO A 165 8.69 -1.06 -22.34
CA PRO A 165 8.62 -0.26 -21.10
C PRO A 165 7.19 0.16 -20.70
N GLU A 166 6.26 0.24 -21.65
CA GLU A 166 4.86 0.56 -21.40
C GLU A 166 4.10 -0.57 -20.69
N ASP A 167 4.64 -1.78 -20.64
CA ASP A 167 4.07 -2.88 -19.84
C ASP A 167 4.19 -2.60 -18.33
N HIS A 168 5.03 -1.65 -17.92
CA HIS A 168 5.07 -1.15 -16.54
C HIS A 168 3.79 -0.40 -16.15
N VAL A 169 3.10 0.24 -17.10
CA VAL A 169 1.81 0.93 -16.85
C VAL A 169 0.73 -0.07 -16.39
N ALA A 170 0.86 -1.35 -16.76
CA ALA A 170 -0.03 -2.40 -16.28
C ALA A 170 0.08 -2.62 -14.76
N TYR A 171 1.19 -2.24 -14.13
CA TYR A 171 1.39 -2.35 -12.68
C TYR A 171 1.00 -1.10 -11.90
N ASP A 172 0.76 0.05 -12.54
CA ASP A 172 0.44 1.31 -11.83
C ASP A 172 -0.89 1.18 -11.06
N TRP A 173 -1.95 0.71 -11.73
CA TRP A 173 -3.24 0.50 -11.08
C TRP A 173 -3.20 -0.62 -10.03
N LEU A 174 -2.35 -1.64 -10.23
CA LEU A 174 -2.12 -2.71 -9.24
C LEU A 174 -1.42 -2.16 -7.99
N THR A 175 -0.51 -1.22 -8.15
CA THR A 175 0.19 -0.54 -7.05
C THR A 175 -0.82 0.23 -6.20
N LEU A 176 -1.71 1.00 -6.84
CA LEU A 176 -2.81 1.73 -6.20
C LEU A 176 -3.83 0.78 -5.55
N LEU A 177 -4.17 -0.33 -6.21
CA LEU A 177 -5.10 -1.32 -5.67
C LEU A 177 -4.53 -2.00 -4.41
N THR A 178 -3.23 -2.34 -4.43
CA THR A 178 -2.57 -2.98 -3.30
C THR A 178 -2.47 -2.02 -2.11
N GLU A 179 -2.25 -0.74 -2.37
CA GLU A 179 -2.34 0.31 -1.35
C GLU A 179 -3.75 0.42 -0.78
N ALA A 180 -4.79 0.40 -1.63
CA ALA A 180 -6.18 0.40 -1.21
C ALA A 180 -6.50 -0.78 -0.29
N LEU A 181 -5.99 -1.99 -0.58
CA LEU A 181 -6.13 -3.16 0.29
C LEU A 181 -5.49 -2.94 1.66
N GLY A 182 -4.28 -2.38 1.71
CA GLY A 182 -3.61 -2.03 2.97
C GLY A 182 -4.40 -1.01 3.78
N ARG A 183 -4.93 0.03 3.13
CA ARG A 183 -5.78 1.05 3.77
C ARG A 183 -7.09 0.45 4.28
N LEU A 184 -7.75 -0.42 3.51
CA LEU A 184 -8.96 -1.12 3.96
C LEU A 184 -8.69 -1.97 5.20
N ALA A 185 -7.57 -2.70 5.22
CA ALA A 185 -7.19 -3.53 6.36
C ALA A 185 -6.94 -2.72 7.65
N LYS A 186 -6.59 -1.42 7.51
CA LYS A 186 -6.39 -0.49 8.63
C LYS A 186 -7.67 0.28 9.02
N ALA A 187 -8.57 0.51 8.07
CA ALA A 187 -9.68 1.46 8.21
C ALA A 187 -10.77 1.02 9.19
N ASP A 188 -11.12 -0.28 9.22
CA ASP A 188 -12.10 -0.82 10.16
C ASP A 188 -11.40 -1.72 11.20
N PRO A 189 -11.35 -1.31 12.48
CA PRO A 189 -10.74 -2.13 13.53
C PRO A 189 -11.50 -3.44 13.81
N ASN A 190 -12.74 -3.56 13.34
CA ASN A 190 -13.54 -4.79 13.44
C ASN A 190 -13.37 -5.70 12.21
N LEU A 191 -12.80 -5.19 11.13
CA LEU A 191 -12.46 -6.01 9.98
C LEU A 191 -11.31 -6.92 10.39
N ASN A 192 -11.55 -8.22 10.44
CA ASN A 192 -10.49 -9.21 10.56
C ASN A 192 -10.07 -9.64 9.15
N PRO A 193 -9.01 -9.08 8.55
CA PRO A 193 -8.68 -9.37 7.16
C PRO A 193 -8.13 -10.80 7.01
N MET A 194 -7.76 -11.47 8.10
CA MET A 194 -7.45 -12.90 8.10
C MET A 194 -8.65 -13.79 7.78
N SER A 195 -9.87 -13.28 7.97
CA SER A 195 -11.09 -13.97 7.57
C SER A 195 -11.42 -13.80 6.08
N ALA A 196 -10.60 -13.05 5.34
CA ALA A 196 -10.74 -12.89 3.90
C ALA A 196 -10.65 -14.24 3.18
N ASP A 197 -11.19 -14.27 1.96
CA ASP A 197 -11.10 -15.47 1.14
C ASP A 197 -9.63 -15.82 0.91
N GLN A 198 -9.28 -17.12 0.97
CA GLN A 198 -7.89 -17.55 0.82
C GLN A 198 -7.28 -17.02 -0.49
N SER A 199 -8.06 -17.01 -1.57
CA SER A 199 -7.67 -16.47 -2.88
C SER A 199 -7.36 -14.97 -2.86
N ALA A 200 -7.96 -14.20 -1.96
CA ALA A 200 -7.70 -12.78 -1.77
C ALA A 200 -6.31 -12.56 -1.14
N LEU A 201 -5.98 -13.34 -0.10
CA LEU A 201 -4.68 -13.25 0.56
C LEU A 201 -3.54 -13.82 -0.32
N GLU A 202 -3.83 -14.85 -1.12
CA GLU A 202 -2.88 -15.44 -2.07
C GLU A 202 -2.33 -14.42 -3.08
N PHE A 203 -3.14 -13.43 -3.50
CA PHE A 203 -2.67 -12.35 -4.36
C PHE A 203 -1.53 -11.54 -3.72
N LEU A 204 -1.73 -11.06 -2.49
CA LEU A 204 -0.72 -10.28 -1.77
C LEU A 204 0.54 -11.11 -1.50
N VAL A 205 0.37 -12.37 -1.11
CA VAL A 205 1.50 -13.30 -0.91
C VAL A 205 2.28 -13.51 -2.20
N LEU A 206 1.60 -13.70 -3.33
CA LEU A 206 2.22 -13.89 -4.64
C LEU A 206 3.02 -12.65 -5.05
N VAL A 207 2.42 -11.46 -4.94
CA VAL A 207 3.06 -10.19 -5.28
C VAL A 207 4.28 -9.91 -4.41
N ALA A 208 4.16 -10.08 -3.09
CA ALA A 208 5.26 -9.85 -2.16
C ALA A 208 6.42 -10.84 -2.38
N SER A 209 6.15 -12.05 -2.86
CA SER A 209 7.15 -13.11 -3.04
C SER A 209 7.82 -13.10 -4.43
N THR A 210 7.19 -12.49 -5.44
CA THR A 210 7.69 -12.59 -6.81
C THR A 210 8.79 -11.58 -7.12
N GLY A 211 9.88 -12.03 -7.73
CA GLY A 211 10.94 -11.14 -8.22
C GLY A 211 10.59 -10.40 -9.52
N VAL A 212 9.43 -10.70 -10.12
CA VAL A 212 8.99 -10.18 -11.43
C VAL A 212 8.21 -8.87 -11.30
N ALA A 213 7.53 -8.66 -10.17
CA ALA A 213 6.77 -7.43 -9.92
C ALA A 213 7.71 -6.21 -9.78
N VAL A 214 7.21 -5.03 -10.11
CA VAL A 214 7.89 -3.74 -9.86
C VAL A 214 8.05 -3.48 -8.36
N ASP A 215 9.06 -2.71 -7.97
CA ASP A 215 9.42 -2.50 -6.56
C ASP A 215 8.27 -1.87 -5.74
N ASP A 216 7.58 -0.86 -6.27
CA ASP A 216 6.49 -0.16 -5.57
C ASP A 216 5.29 -1.08 -5.29
N LEU A 217 4.94 -1.93 -6.26
CA LEU A 217 3.90 -2.94 -6.08
C LEU A 217 4.28 -3.95 -4.98
N ARG A 218 5.53 -4.41 -4.95
CA ARG A 218 6.01 -5.31 -3.88
C ARG A 218 6.03 -4.61 -2.52
N LEU A 219 6.46 -3.35 -2.49
CA LEU A 219 6.50 -2.52 -1.29
C LEU A 219 5.09 -2.41 -0.68
N ASN A 220 4.09 -2.08 -1.49
CA ASN A 220 2.70 -1.98 -1.04
C ASN A 220 2.13 -3.34 -0.60
N ALA A 221 2.51 -4.44 -1.27
CA ALA A 221 2.06 -5.77 -0.87
C ALA A 221 2.65 -6.21 0.48
N VAL A 222 3.92 -5.92 0.71
CA VAL A 222 4.59 -6.14 2.00
C VAL A 222 3.93 -5.31 3.10
N GLU A 223 3.65 -4.03 2.84
CA GLU A 223 2.94 -3.16 3.78
C GLU A 223 1.52 -3.66 4.10
N ALA A 224 0.76 -4.06 3.08
CA ALA A 224 -0.58 -4.60 3.26
C ALA A 224 -0.56 -5.89 4.09
N LEU A 225 0.37 -6.82 3.80
CA LEU A 225 0.55 -8.05 4.58
C LEU A 225 0.96 -7.75 6.03
N GLY A 226 1.84 -6.77 6.23
CA GLY A 226 2.22 -6.28 7.55
C GLY A 226 1.01 -5.79 8.34
N THR A 227 0.23 -4.91 7.72
CA THR A 227 -0.99 -4.34 8.30
C THR A 227 -1.99 -5.43 8.68
N ILE A 228 -2.26 -6.38 7.77
CA ILE A 228 -3.16 -7.52 8.01
C ILE A 228 -2.65 -8.36 9.18
N CYS A 229 -1.36 -8.70 9.20
CA CYS A 229 -0.76 -9.45 10.30
C CYS A 229 -0.86 -8.67 11.62
N THR A 230 -0.67 -7.36 11.62
CA THR A 230 -0.76 -6.51 12.83
C THR A 230 -2.19 -6.51 13.38
N HIS A 231 -3.20 -6.39 12.51
CA HIS A 231 -4.61 -6.28 12.91
C HIS A 231 -5.31 -7.63 13.05
N ALA A 232 -4.65 -8.74 12.70
CA ALA A 232 -5.13 -10.08 12.96
C ALA A 232 -5.38 -10.29 14.46
N ASN A 233 -6.53 -10.85 14.81
CA ASN A 233 -6.76 -11.33 16.16
C ASN A 233 -5.66 -12.32 16.57
N ILE A 234 -5.35 -12.37 17.87
CA ILE A 234 -4.36 -13.32 18.41
C ILE A 234 -4.80 -14.74 17.97
N PRO A 235 -3.95 -15.48 17.24
CA PRO A 235 -4.33 -16.80 16.74
C PRO A 235 -4.45 -17.76 17.92
N HIS A 236 -5.69 -18.14 18.25
CA HIS A 236 -5.97 -19.09 19.32
C HIS A 236 -6.18 -20.52 18.80
N ALA A 237 -6.60 -20.68 17.54
CA ALA A 237 -6.74 -21.97 16.90
C ALA A 237 -5.53 -22.29 16.01
N ALA A 238 -5.27 -23.60 15.82
CA ALA A 238 -4.19 -24.07 14.95
C ALA A 238 -4.34 -23.59 13.48
N ALA A 239 -5.59 -23.43 13.01
CA ALA A 239 -5.87 -22.91 11.67
C ALA A 239 -5.48 -21.44 11.52
N ASP A 240 -5.77 -20.60 12.52
CA ASP A 240 -5.42 -19.18 12.53
C ASP A 240 -3.90 -18.99 12.55
N LEU A 241 -3.21 -19.83 13.32
CA LEU A 241 -1.74 -19.83 13.36
C LEU A 241 -1.15 -20.19 11.99
N ALA A 242 -1.68 -21.22 11.33
CA ALA A 242 -1.21 -21.63 10.00
C ALA A 242 -1.46 -20.55 8.93
N ALA A 243 -2.59 -19.84 9.01
CA ALA A 243 -2.89 -18.71 8.14
C ALA A 243 -1.90 -17.56 8.38
N MET A 244 -1.66 -17.18 9.63
CA MET A 244 -0.70 -16.12 9.99
C MET A 244 0.72 -16.48 9.53
N GLU A 245 1.14 -17.73 9.70
CA GLU A 245 2.43 -18.22 9.21
C GLU A 245 2.57 -18.12 7.68
N THR A 246 1.47 -18.32 6.95
CA THR A 246 1.45 -18.19 5.49
C THR A 246 1.69 -16.74 5.07
N LEU A 247 1.14 -15.77 5.81
CA LEU A 247 1.35 -14.34 5.55
C LEU A 247 2.71 -13.82 6.05
N LEU A 248 3.24 -14.40 7.14
CA LEU A 248 4.56 -14.03 7.66
C LEU A 248 5.70 -14.48 6.74
N ARG A 249 5.54 -15.60 6.03
CA ARG A 249 6.57 -16.14 5.14
C ARG A 249 7.08 -15.13 4.09
N PRO A 250 6.23 -14.46 3.29
CA PRO A 250 6.68 -13.43 2.37
C PRO A 250 7.33 -12.22 3.07
N LEU A 251 6.82 -11.79 4.23
CA LEU A 251 7.43 -10.69 5.01
C LEU A 251 8.87 -11.04 5.44
N LEU A 252 9.06 -12.27 5.94
CA LEU A 252 10.38 -12.75 6.34
C LEU A 252 11.32 -12.94 5.15
N ALA A 253 10.81 -13.32 3.97
CA ALA A 253 11.61 -13.39 2.75
C ALA A 253 12.02 -12.00 2.25
N ALA A 254 11.12 -11.01 2.38
CA ALA A 254 11.37 -9.63 1.97
C ALA A 254 12.47 -8.93 2.79
N LEU A 255 12.83 -9.45 3.97
CA LEU A 255 14.03 -9.00 4.72
C LEU A 255 15.34 -9.15 3.93
N GLU A 256 15.36 -9.99 2.90
CA GLU A 256 16.50 -10.20 2.00
C GLU A 256 16.25 -9.63 0.59
N ASP A 257 15.19 -8.82 0.40
CA ASP A 257 14.82 -8.27 -0.92
C ASP A 257 15.96 -7.46 -1.54
N ARG A 258 16.03 -7.46 -2.88
CA ARG A 258 17.02 -6.69 -3.66
C ARG A 258 16.87 -5.18 -3.48
N SER A 259 15.64 -4.71 -3.25
CA SER A 259 15.31 -3.31 -3.04
C SER A 259 15.48 -2.94 -1.58
N ALA A 260 16.22 -1.86 -1.31
CA ALA A 260 16.40 -1.37 0.05
C ALA A 260 15.09 -0.88 0.67
N LEU A 261 14.19 -0.32 -0.14
CA LEU A 261 12.89 0.17 0.32
C LEU A 261 11.96 -0.99 0.69
N VAL A 262 11.88 -2.03 -0.13
CA VAL A 262 11.09 -3.24 0.19
C VAL A 262 11.63 -3.93 1.44
N GLN A 263 12.97 -4.05 1.57
CA GLN A 263 13.61 -4.58 2.77
C GLN A 263 13.28 -3.76 4.02
N ALA A 264 13.34 -2.43 3.93
CA ALA A 264 13.00 -1.55 5.05
C ALA A 264 11.52 -1.68 5.43
N ARG A 265 10.62 -1.70 4.44
CA ARG A 265 9.18 -1.88 4.70
C ARG A 265 8.87 -3.22 5.37
N ALA A 266 9.53 -4.29 4.94
CA ALA A 266 9.37 -5.61 5.57
C ALA A 266 9.86 -5.62 7.02
N LEU A 267 10.99 -4.96 7.28
CA LEU A 267 11.54 -4.81 8.63
C LEU A 267 10.58 -4.00 9.52
N ASP A 268 10.07 -2.89 9.03
CA ASP A 268 9.10 -2.04 9.73
C ASP A 268 7.80 -2.80 10.06
N SER A 269 7.23 -3.46 9.05
CA SER A 269 6.04 -4.30 9.19
C SER A 269 6.22 -5.40 10.23
N LEU A 270 7.39 -6.07 10.25
CA LEU A 270 7.65 -7.11 11.24
C LEU A 270 7.82 -6.55 12.65
N MET A 271 8.38 -5.34 12.80
CA MET A 271 8.45 -4.68 14.10
C MET A 271 7.05 -4.38 14.64
N ASP A 272 6.12 -3.94 13.79
CA ASP A 272 4.73 -3.68 14.18
C ASP A 272 3.98 -4.97 14.53
N VAL A 273 4.08 -5.99 13.67
CA VAL A 273 3.40 -7.28 13.86
C VAL A 273 3.80 -7.93 15.18
N PHE A 274 5.06 -7.78 15.57
CA PHE A 274 5.61 -8.33 16.80
C PHE A 274 5.86 -7.26 17.86
N ALA A 275 5.22 -6.09 17.80
CA ALA A 275 5.41 -5.07 18.84
C ALA A 275 4.90 -5.56 20.21
N ALA A 276 3.77 -6.28 20.20
CA ALA A 276 3.17 -6.89 21.38
C ALA A 276 3.84 -8.23 21.75
N GLU A 277 3.68 -8.62 23.02
CA GLU A 277 4.27 -9.85 23.60
C GLU A 277 3.43 -11.11 23.33
N ASP A 278 2.15 -10.92 23.00
CA ASP A 278 1.19 -11.99 22.70
C ASP A 278 1.58 -12.86 21.48
N ARG A 279 2.52 -12.40 20.66
CA ARG A 279 3.03 -13.08 19.47
C ARG A 279 4.48 -13.55 19.60
N ASP A 280 5.07 -13.50 20.79
CA ASP A 280 6.47 -13.85 21.01
C ASP A 280 6.80 -15.31 20.72
N GLN A 281 5.85 -16.23 20.98
CA GLN A 281 6.04 -17.64 20.63
C GLN A 281 6.24 -17.83 19.11
N LEU A 282 5.50 -17.07 18.30
CA LEU A 282 5.62 -17.10 16.85
C LEU A 282 6.92 -16.42 16.40
N PHE A 283 7.31 -15.33 17.06
CA PHE A 283 8.59 -14.65 16.85
C PHE A 283 9.79 -15.59 17.08
N LEU A 284 9.76 -16.35 18.17
CA LEU A 284 10.79 -17.34 18.53
C LEU A 284 10.79 -18.52 17.56
N LYS A 285 9.62 -19.09 17.27
CA LYS A 285 9.45 -20.23 16.35
C LYS A 285 10.08 -19.98 14.97
N HIS A 286 9.98 -18.75 14.45
CA HIS A 286 10.50 -18.40 13.13
C HIS A 286 11.91 -17.80 13.13
N GLU A 287 12.60 -17.82 14.27
CA GLU A 287 13.92 -17.22 14.47
C GLU A 287 13.94 -15.73 14.04
N CYS A 288 12.83 -15.02 14.25
CA CYS A 288 12.68 -13.64 13.77
C CYS A 288 13.79 -12.74 14.31
N HIS A 289 14.24 -12.95 15.56
CA HIS A 289 15.36 -12.23 16.14
C HIS A 289 16.62 -12.23 15.25
N ARG A 290 17.05 -13.42 14.82
CA ARG A 290 18.25 -13.59 13.99
C ARG A 290 18.07 -12.94 12.61
N LYS A 291 16.88 -13.11 12.02
CA LYS A 291 16.55 -12.57 10.69
C LYS A 291 16.48 -11.04 10.69
N VAL A 292 15.79 -10.46 11.67
CA VAL A 292 15.70 -9.00 11.88
C VAL A 292 17.09 -8.41 12.14
N ALA A 293 17.92 -9.05 12.98
CA ALA A 293 19.30 -8.61 13.21
C ALA A 293 20.14 -8.59 11.93
N ALA A 294 20.07 -9.66 11.13
CA ALA A 294 20.75 -9.73 9.83
C ALA A 294 20.25 -8.64 8.86
N ALA A 295 18.94 -8.42 8.79
CA ALA A 295 18.33 -7.40 7.95
C ALA A 295 18.77 -5.98 8.33
N VAL A 296 18.81 -5.65 9.62
CA VAL A 296 19.30 -4.35 10.11
C VAL A 296 20.76 -4.12 9.70
N VAL A 297 21.61 -5.14 9.81
CA VAL A 297 23.02 -5.06 9.38
C VAL A 297 23.11 -4.87 7.86
N GLY A 298 22.35 -5.64 7.08
CA GLY A 298 22.29 -5.52 5.63
C GLY A 298 21.83 -4.13 5.17
N LEU A 299 20.79 -3.59 5.79
CA LEU A 299 20.25 -2.26 5.48
C LEU A 299 21.27 -1.15 5.76
N LYS A 300 21.98 -1.24 6.90
CA LYS A 300 23.08 -0.31 7.22
C LYS A 300 24.23 -0.40 6.24
N ALA A 301 24.57 -1.59 5.75
CA ALA A 301 25.60 -1.75 4.73
C ALA A 301 25.18 -1.08 3.40
N ARG A 302 23.93 -1.27 2.97
CA ARG A 302 23.37 -0.62 1.77
C ARG A 302 23.35 0.90 1.90
N LEU A 303 22.97 1.44 3.06
CA LEU A 303 23.01 2.87 3.37
C LEU A 303 24.41 3.50 3.28
N ARG A 304 25.48 2.72 3.51
CA ARG A 304 26.86 3.20 3.33
C ARG A 304 27.21 3.30 1.84
N VAL A 305 26.89 2.28 1.06
CA VAL A 305 27.15 2.23 -0.39
C VAL A 305 26.34 3.30 -1.15
N GLN A 306 25.12 3.57 -0.72
CA GLN A 306 24.23 4.60 -1.26
C GLN A 306 24.78 6.03 -1.14
N LYS A 307 25.67 6.30 -0.18
CA LYS A 307 26.38 7.58 -0.10
C LYS A 307 27.42 7.74 -1.22
N GLU A 308 27.80 6.65 -1.89
CA GLU A 308 28.92 6.59 -2.84
C GLU A 308 28.49 6.41 -4.31
N ARG A 309 27.26 5.94 -4.57
CA ARG A 309 26.70 5.74 -5.92
C ARG A 309 25.25 6.21 -5.97
N THR A 310 24.92 6.93 -7.04
CA THR A 310 23.63 7.56 -7.41
C THR A 310 22.59 7.57 -6.27
N PRO A 311 22.41 8.70 -5.58
CA PRO A 311 21.68 8.72 -4.32
C PRO A 311 20.19 8.42 -4.52
N LEU A 312 19.62 7.57 -3.67
CA LEU A 312 18.19 7.65 -3.35
C LEU A 312 17.87 9.08 -2.87
N GLY A 313 16.62 9.53 -3.07
CA GLY A 313 16.16 10.82 -2.57
C GLY A 313 16.43 11.00 -1.06
N ARG A 314 16.57 12.25 -0.60
CA ARG A 314 16.88 12.59 0.80
C ARG A 314 15.90 11.92 1.77
N GLU A 315 14.62 11.94 1.44
CA GLU A 315 13.52 11.31 2.19
C GLU A 315 13.69 9.80 2.32
N ALA A 316 13.90 9.11 1.20
CA ALA A 316 14.14 7.66 1.19
C ALA A 316 15.34 7.29 2.08
N VAL A 317 16.45 8.04 2.00
CA VAL A 317 17.62 7.80 2.87
C VAL A 317 17.30 8.04 4.36
N ALA A 318 16.48 9.06 4.67
CA ALA A 318 16.05 9.34 6.04
C ALA A 318 15.20 8.19 6.59
N HIS A 319 14.19 7.75 5.84
CA HIS A 319 13.34 6.61 6.20
C HIS A 319 14.15 5.33 6.43
N LEU A 320 15.07 5.00 5.53
CA LEU A 320 15.96 3.84 5.69
C LEU A 320 16.80 3.89 6.98
N ARG A 321 17.26 5.09 7.39
CA ARG A 321 18.03 5.27 8.65
C ARG A 321 17.15 5.10 9.87
N GLU A 322 15.95 5.66 9.82
CA GLU A 322 14.96 5.55 10.88
C GLU A 322 14.60 4.09 11.13
N VAL A 323 14.21 3.36 10.09
CA VAL A 323 13.87 1.93 10.19
C VAL A 323 15.06 1.12 10.73
N ALA A 324 16.30 1.41 10.28
CA ALA A 324 17.49 0.73 10.79
C ALA A 324 17.77 1.03 12.28
N LEU A 325 17.43 2.24 12.76
CA LEU A 325 17.55 2.61 14.17
C LEU A 325 16.47 1.94 15.01
N ASN A 326 15.22 1.98 14.55
CA ASN A 326 14.08 1.32 15.19
C ASN A 326 14.30 -0.19 15.27
N GLY A 327 14.85 -0.83 14.24
CA GLY A 327 15.25 -2.24 14.27
C GLY A 327 16.24 -2.58 15.39
N VAL A 328 17.22 -1.71 15.67
CA VAL A 328 18.14 -1.93 16.82
C VAL A 328 17.40 -1.80 18.15
N ARG A 329 16.52 -0.81 18.27
CA ARG A 329 15.73 -0.60 19.50
C ARG A 329 14.80 -1.78 19.75
N PHE A 330 14.11 -2.24 18.71
CA PHE A 330 13.22 -3.39 18.73
C PHE A 330 13.95 -4.68 19.15
N LEU A 331 15.13 -4.96 18.57
CA LEU A 331 15.92 -6.14 18.97
C LEU A 331 16.31 -6.09 20.46
N LYS A 332 16.81 -4.94 20.94
CA LYS A 332 17.13 -4.77 22.37
C LYS A 332 15.92 -4.97 23.28
N TYR A 333 14.74 -4.54 22.84
CA TYR A 333 13.49 -4.77 23.56
C TYR A 333 13.16 -6.27 23.61
N LYS A 334 13.17 -6.96 22.47
CA LYS A 334 12.88 -8.40 22.38
C LYS A 334 13.90 -9.27 23.11
N GLU A 335 15.17 -8.89 23.14
CA GLU A 335 16.19 -9.58 23.94
C GLU A 335 15.88 -9.54 25.44
N ARG A 336 15.37 -8.40 25.94
CA ARG A 336 15.04 -8.21 27.36
C ARG A 336 13.77 -8.95 27.76
N ASN A 337 12.74 -8.93 26.91
CA ASN A 337 11.39 -9.35 27.30
C ASN A 337 10.98 -10.72 26.74
N CYS A 338 11.66 -11.25 25.72
CA CYS A 338 11.24 -12.49 25.04
C CYS A 338 12.30 -13.58 25.13
N VAL A 339 13.57 -13.24 24.87
CA VAL A 339 14.66 -14.24 24.76
C VAL A 339 15.16 -14.70 26.14
N GLN A 340 15.04 -13.87 27.18
CA GLN A 340 15.52 -14.22 28.53
C GLN A 340 14.57 -15.16 29.30
N HIS A 341 13.30 -15.28 28.88
CA HIS A 341 12.31 -16.11 29.58
C HIS A 341 12.27 -17.58 29.15
N ASP A 342 12.95 -17.95 28.05
CA ASP A 342 13.15 -19.36 27.63
C ASP A 342 14.33 -20.06 28.36
N VAL A 343 15.01 -19.36 29.27
CA VAL A 343 16.07 -19.92 30.13
C VAL A 343 15.54 -20.13 31.55
N VAL A 344 14.46 -20.89 31.71
CA VAL A 344 14.15 -21.56 32.98
C VAL A 344 13.77 -23.01 32.67
N PRO A 345 14.50 -23.99 33.22
CA PRO A 345 14.47 -25.40 32.78
C PRO A 345 13.19 -26.16 33.08
#